data_AF-A0A521UD08-F1
#
_entry.id   AF-A0A521UD08-F1
#
_cell.length_a   1.000
_cell.length_b   1.000
_cell.length_c   1.000
_cell.angle_alpha   90.00
_cell.angle_beta   90.00
_cell.angle_gamma   90.00
#
_symmetry.space_group_name_H-M   'P 1'
#
loop_
_entity.id
_entity.type
_entity.pdbx_description
1 polymer ?
#
loop_
_entity_poly.entity_id
_entity_poly.type
_entity_poly.pdbx_seq_one_letter_code
_entity_poly.pdbx_strand_id
1 'polypeptide(L)'
;MERELLPPEPVPAFARALRRRLASEAEELATARLERAQVGCPRPRLMTRLRSAYSTWSLAGLSAVAALALFVIGAYLLTLPAKRVSAEEIVERAAAVVNSPFAAGIRSFVVIEQVVVTRPAASEPRSTELAAGEQLRGEIKRSYADPTHWQVQATIATFDSAGNQLPGRSWKDTWAADGTDLWHYDSARNEVAVQHLDPRGSFESIGELSPFGQGAVTLSDVLENAGRLYTPKLQGEETIAGRATYVVDMGAPKRKSAALPELSGRRVLWIDKESFLVLKAVQYDGRDDAAVSTVQSTSFAYNVPIDPATFAFQAPQDAALRDLRPKPAPNTDQFRAQLAAAESQLGFQPLAPRDLPDGLAPRLPRIEAASGLLVLEYVPPDEVERDTIPTTSGIVIREQKADDALVATWTKGAEATEIPHAKGWLRRGVPGQTAATAYVLRDGMFVTIFSFRLTPEELLKVASSLEPQTAQPR
;
A
#
# COMPACT_ATOMS: atom_id res chain seq x y z
N MET A 1 8.62 -6.45 -39.45
CA MET A 1 9.25 -5.14 -39.12
C MET A 1 8.14 -4.11 -38.96
N GLU A 2 7.41 -4.16 -37.84
CA GLU A 2 6.46 -3.11 -37.49
C GLU A 2 7.10 -2.26 -36.39
N ARG A 3 7.21 -0.95 -36.67
CA ARG A 3 7.78 0.05 -35.76
C ARG A 3 6.78 0.31 -34.64
N GLU A 4 7.25 0.09 -33.43
CA GLU A 4 6.64 0.45 -32.15
C GLU A 4 6.21 1.94 -32.18
N LEU A 5 4.90 2.18 -32.19
CA LEU A 5 4.31 3.52 -32.14
C LEU A 5 4.33 3.99 -30.68
N LEU A 6 5.40 4.71 -30.31
CA LEU A 6 5.40 5.55 -29.11
C LEU A 6 4.18 6.50 -29.16
N PRO A 7 3.56 6.80 -28.01
CA PRO A 7 2.51 7.80 -27.94
C PRO A 7 3.03 9.10 -28.58
N PRO A 8 2.26 9.74 -29.47
CA PRO A 8 2.73 10.90 -30.21
C PRO A 8 3.14 11.98 -29.20
N GLU A 9 4.35 12.52 -29.38
CA GLU A 9 4.80 13.65 -28.57
C GLU A 9 3.72 14.74 -28.57
N PRO A 10 3.41 15.34 -27.42
CA PRO A 10 2.39 16.37 -27.35
C PRO A 10 2.72 17.48 -28.36
N VAL A 11 1.74 17.78 -29.21
CA VAL A 11 1.90 18.71 -30.34
C VAL A 11 2.62 19.97 -29.85
N PRO A 12 3.71 20.45 -30.49
CA PRO A 12 4.51 21.57 -29.99
C PRO A 12 3.69 22.85 -29.68
N ALA A 13 2.54 23.01 -30.31
CA ALA A 13 1.57 24.06 -29.98
C ALA A 13 0.99 23.92 -28.56
N PHE A 14 0.60 22.71 -28.15
CA PHE A 14 0.10 22.41 -26.81
C PHE A 14 1.16 22.62 -25.74
N ALA A 15 2.38 22.09 -25.94
CA ALA A 15 3.48 22.29 -24.99
C ALA A 15 3.82 23.78 -24.82
N ARG A 16 3.76 24.58 -25.90
CA ARG A 16 3.95 26.03 -25.84
C ARG A 16 2.79 26.75 -25.13
N ALA A 17 1.55 26.33 -25.37
CA ALA A 17 0.38 26.90 -24.70
C ALA A 17 0.41 26.62 -23.18
N LEU A 18 0.79 25.40 -22.79
CA LEU A 18 0.93 25.01 -21.39
C LEU A 18 2.05 25.80 -20.70
N ARG A 19 3.22 25.94 -21.33
CA ARG A 19 4.32 26.77 -20.79
C ARG A 19 3.91 28.24 -20.61
N ARG A 20 3.17 28.81 -21.57
CA ARG A 20 2.66 30.20 -21.45
C ARG A 20 1.68 30.34 -20.30
N ARG A 21 0.77 29.38 -20.13
CA ARG A 21 -0.21 29.38 -19.03
C ARG A 21 0.47 29.28 -17.66
N LEU A 22 1.44 28.38 -17.53
CA LEU A 22 2.20 28.24 -16.28
C LEU A 22 3.05 29.50 -15.98
N ALA A 23 3.62 30.13 -17.01
CA ALA A 23 4.33 31.40 -16.85
C ALA A 23 3.40 32.54 -16.43
N SER A 24 2.20 32.65 -17.02
CA SER A 24 1.23 33.68 -16.63
C SER A 24 0.69 33.47 -15.23
N GLU A 25 0.40 32.22 -14.83
CA GLU A 25 -0.04 31.90 -13.46
C GLU A 25 1.06 32.21 -12.43
N ALA A 26 2.33 31.96 -12.77
CA ALA A 26 3.46 32.33 -11.91
C ALA A 26 3.65 33.85 -11.77
N GLU A 27 3.47 34.61 -12.86
CA GLU A 27 3.53 36.08 -12.86
C GLU A 27 2.36 36.70 -12.09
N GLU A 28 1.16 36.13 -12.22
CA GLU A 28 -0.03 36.55 -11.47
C GLU A 28 0.14 36.30 -9.96
N LEU A 29 0.70 35.15 -9.58
CA LEU A 29 1.03 34.85 -8.17
C LEU A 29 2.14 35.75 -7.61
N ALA A 30 3.15 36.09 -8.42
CA ALA A 30 4.22 37.01 -8.02
C ALA A 30 3.66 38.44 -7.83
N THR A 31 2.77 38.88 -8.71
CA THR A 31 2.11 40.18 -8.66
C THR A 31 1.17 40.25 -7.46
N ALA A 32 0.36 39.21 -7.22
CA ALA A 32 -0.53 39.13 -6.06
C ALA A 32 0.25 39.12 -4.72
N ARG A 33 1.46 38.54 -4.68
CA ARG A 33 2.36 38.62 -3.52
C ARG A 33 2.91 40.04 -3.31
N LEU A 34 3.29 40.73 -4.38
CA LEU A 34 3.76 42.13 -4.33
C LEU A 34 2.64 43.08 -3.92
N GLU A 35 1.42 42.89 -4.41
CA GLU A 35 0.25 43.68 -4.01
C GLU A 35 -0.10 43.44 -2.54
N ARG A 36 -0.09 42.20 -2.05
CA ARG A 36 -0.27 41.91 -0.62
C ARG A 36 0.84 42.50 0.26
N ALA A 37 2.07 42.59 -0.24
CA ALA A 37 3.16 43.29 0.45
C ALA A 37 2.99 44.83 0.44
N GLN A 38 2.24 45.38 -0.52
CA GLN A 38 2.01 46.84 -0.64
C GLN A 38 0.75 47.35 0.06
N VAL A 39 -0.26 46.50 0.31
CA VAL A 39 -1.54 46.91 0.94
C VAL A 39 -1.42 47.15 2.47
N GLY A 40 -0.27 46.89 3.09
CA GLY A 40 -0.12 46.94 4.55
C GLY A 40 0.75 48.04 5.15
N CYS A 41 1.32 48.97 4.38
CA CYS A 41 2.10 50.06 4.96
C CYS A 41 1.59 51.44 4.49
N PRO A 42 0.99 52.25 5.38
CA PRO A 42 0.61 53.61 5.04
C PRO A 42 1.87 54.40 4.66
N ARG A 43 1.94 54.87 3.41
CA ARG A 43 3.01 55.77 2.94
C ARG A 43 2.96 57.05 3.78
N PRO A 44 4.04 57.43 4.49
CA PRO A 44 4.09 58.71 5.19
C PRO A 44 4.40 59.82 4.17
N ARG A 45 3.35 60.44 3.62
CA ARG A 45 3.47 61.76 2.97
C ARG A 45 3.35 62.86 4.02
N LEU A 46 4.32 62.97 4.93
CA LEU A 46 4.45 64.16 5.78
C LEU A 46 5.81 64.24 6.50
N MET A 47 6.93 64.29 5.78
CA MET A 47 8.21 64.68 6.39
C MET A 47 9.04 65.57 5.46
N THR A 48 8.71 66.87 5.46
CA THR A 48 9.68 67.91 5.08
C THR A 48 9.61 69.13 6.02
N ARG A 49 8.95 69.02 7.18
CA ARG A 49 8.94 70.07 8.21
C ARG A 49 8.83 69.54 9.64
N LEU A 50 9.69 68.61 10.07
CA LEU A 50 9.87 68.30 11.51
C LEU A 50 11.32 67.90 11.77
N ARG A 51 12.26 68.86 11.62
CA ARG A 51 13.67 68.65 11.95
C ARG A 51 14.12 69.44 13.20
N SER A 52 13.20 69.98 14.00
CA SER A 52 13.55 70.83 15.16
C SER A 52 12.82 70.53 16.47
N ALA A 53 12.50 69.26 16.78
CA ALA A 53 11.82 68.94 18.04
C ALA A 53 12.11 67.54 18.65
N TYR A 54 13.27 66.93 18.36
CA TYR A 54 13.63 65.62 18.95
C TYR A 54 15.07 65.58 19.47
N SER A 55 15.47 66.53 20.32
CA SER A 55 16.79 66.49 21.01
C SER A 55 16.71 66.29 22.53
N THR A 56 15.56 65.89 23.09
CA THR A 56 15.43 65.69 24.56
C THR A 56 14.64 64.44 24.97
N TRP A 57 14.42 63.48 24.06
CA TRP A 57 13.86 62.19 24.46
C TRP A 57 15.02 61.28 24.89
N SER A 58 15.19 61.15 26.21
CA SER A 58 16.15 60.24 26.82
C SER A 58 15.89 58.80 26.35
N LEU A 59 16.94 57.97 26.29
CA LEU A 59 16.89 56.55 25.93
C LEU A 59 15.78 55.77 26.67
N ALA A 60 15.37 56.21 27.85
CA ALA A 60 14.28 55.65 28.64
C ALA A 60 12.89 55.76 27.96
N GLY A 61 12.64 56.82 27.18
CA GLY A 61 11.37 57.02 26.49
C GLY A 61 11.16 56.06 25.31
N LEU A 62 12.25 55.69 24.60
CA LEU A 62 12.19 54.74 23.49
C LEU A 62 11.94 53.31 23.96
N SER A 63 12.51 52.91 25.11
CA SER A 63 12.25 51.60 25.72
C SER A 63 10.81 51.42 26.18
N ALA A 64 10.16 52.46 26.72
CA ALA A 64 8.76 52.38 27.13
C ALA A 64 7.81 52.21 25.93
N VAL A 65 8.08 52.89 24.81
CA VAL A 65 7.28 52.77 23.59
C VAL A 65 7.45 51.39 22.94
N ALA A 66 8.67 50.84 22.93
CA ALA A 66 8.93 49.50 22.41
C ALA A 66 8.26 48.41 23.26
N ALA A 67 8.31 48.53 24.59
CA ALA A 67 7.62 47.60 25.50
C ALA A 67 6.09 47.67 25.32
N LEU A 68 5.52 48.86 25.16
CA LEU A 68 4.09 49.04 24.91
C LEU A 68 3.69 48.45 23.55
N ALA A 69 4.51 48.64 22.51
CA ALA A 69 4.27 48.06 21.19
C ALA A 69 4.31 46.52 21.23
N LEU A 70 5.29 45.92 21.92
CA LEU A 70 5.36 44.47 22.11
C LEU A 70 4.18 43.93 22.93
N PHE A 71 3.72 44.67 23.95
CA PHE A 71 2.55 44.30 24.73
C PHE A 71 1.26 44.35 23.88
N VAL A 72 1.08 45.41 23.08
CA VAL A 72 -0.06 45.53 22.16
C VAL A 72 -0.02 44.44 21.08
N ILE A 73 1.16 44.11 20.53
CA ILE A 73 1.32 43.01 19.58
C ILE A 73 1.02 41.67 20.27
N GLY A 74 1.52 41.43 21.48
CA GLY A 74 1.24 40.21 22.25
C GLY A 74 -0.24 40.06 22.57
N ALA A 75 -0.89 41.13 23.03
CA ALA A 75 -2.34 41.16 23.26
C ALA A 75 -3.12 40.95 21.97
N TYR A 76 -2.71 41.57 20.86
CA TYR A 76 -3.34 41.39 19.56
C TYR A 76 -3.23 39.95 19.05
N LEU A 77 -2.05 39.33 19.18
CA LEU A 77 -1.83 37.92 18.81
C LEU A 77 -2.65 36.96 19.67
N LEU A 78 -2.89 37.28 20.95
CA LEU A 78 -3.81 36.52 21.81
C LEU A 78 -5.29 36.72 21.44
N THR A 79 -5.65 37.82 20.77
CA THR A 79 -7.02 38.08 20.28
C THR A 79 -7.29 37.55 18.88
N LEU A 80 -6.26 37.16 18.12
CA LEU A 80 -6.48 36.53 16.81
C LEU A 80 -7.22 35.21 17.03
N PRO A 81 -8.40 35.02 16.41
CA PRO A 81 -9.11 33.76 16.53
C PRO A 81 -8.19 32.66 16.00
N ALA A 82 -7.89 31.67 16.83
CA ALA A 82 -7.15 30.49 16.41
C ALA A 82 -7.80 30.00 15.12
N LYS A 83 -7.03 30.00 14.02
CA LYS A 83 -7.53 29.57 12.71
C LYS A 83 -8.08 28.16 12.90
N ARG A 84 -9.40 28.02 12.86
CA ARG A 84 -10.05 26.71 13.04
C ARG A 84 -9.63 25.85 11.86
N VAL A 85 -8.87 24.81 12.14
CA VAL A 85 -8.51 23.79 11.15
C VAL A 85 -9.75 22.93 10.92
N SER A 86 -10.16 22.74 9.67
CA SER A 86 -11.31 21.90 9.35
C SER A 86 -10.94 20.43 9.41
N ALA A 87 -11.93 19.54 9.55
CA ALA A 87 -11.70 18.10 9.55
C ALA A 87 -11.11 17.62 8.22
N GLU A 88 -11.56 18.21 7.11
CA GLU A 88 -11.03 17.96 5.77
C GLU A 88 -9.56 18.35 5.66
N GLU A 89 -9.18 19.54 6.16
CA GLU A 89 -7.77 19.98 6.16
C GLU A 89 -6.89 19.06 7.02
N ILE A 90 -7.40 18.59 8.17
CA ILE A 90 -6.67 17.64 9.04
C ILE A 90 -6.43 16.31 8.30
N VAL A 91 -7.47 15.77 7.64
CA VAL A 91 -7.40 14.48 6.94
C VAL A 91 -6.53 14.59 5.68
N GLU A 92 -6.61 15.68 4.93
CA GLU A 92 -5.75 15.93 3.76
C GLU A 92 -4.27 15.99 4.16
N ARG A 93 -3.96 16.67 5.27
CA ARG A 93 -2.60 16.68 5.83
C ARG A 93 -2.16 15.29 6.26
N ALA A 94 -3.02 14.53 6.95
CA ALA A 94 -2.71 13.16 7.33
C ALA A 94 -2.43 12.27 6.10
N ALA A 95 -3.23 12.38 5.04
CA ALA A 95 -2.99 11.68 3.76
C ALA A 95 -1.63 12.06 3.16
N ALA A 96 -1.30 13.36 3.15
CA ALA A 96 -0.02 13.84 2.63
C ALA A 96 1.18 13.31 3.46
N VAL A 97 1.04 13.23 4.79
CA VAL A 97 2.09 12.68 5.67
C VAL A 97 2.30 11.19 5.44
N VAL A 98 1.22 10.42 5.27
CA VAL A 98 1.32 8.98 4.96
C VAL A 98 2.07 8.76 3.65
N ASN A 99 1.82 9.60 2.63
CA ASN A 99 2.49 9.50 1.34
C ASN A 99 3.90 10.11 1.32
N SER A 100 4.20 11.06 2.22
CA SER A 100 5.53 11.65 2.36
C SER A 100 5.82 12.06 3.81
N PRO A 101 6.28 11.12 4.66
CA PRO A 101 6.58 11.39 6.07
C PRO A 101 7.69 12.44 6.22
N PHE A 102 8.65 12.43 5.29
CA PHE A 102 9.73 13.39 5.23
C PHE A 102 9.24 14.83 5.05
N ALA A 103 8.13 15.05 4.33
CA ALA A 103 7.54 16.38 4.18
C ALA A 103 6.97 16.92 5.50
N ALA A 104 6.61 16.02 6.44
CA ALA A 104 6.22 16.36 7.80
C ALA A 104 7.41 16.45 8.77
N GLY A 105 8.65 16.32 8.28
CA GLY A 105 9.86 16.33 9.11
C GLY A 105 10.09 15.03 9.90
N ILE A 106 9.37 13.96 9.57
CA ILE A 106 9.56 12.63 10.14
C ILE A 106 10.66 11.93 9.34
N ARG A 107 11.82 11.74 9.95
CA ARG A 107 12.95 10.99 9.39
C ARG A 107 12.98 9.55 9.89
N SER A 108 12.60 9.33 11.15
CA SER A 108 12.51 7.99 11.73
C SER A 108 11.41 7.97 12.78
N PHE A 109 10.92 6.79 13.13
CA PHE A 109 10.07 6.61 14.31
C PHE A 109 10.10 5.19 14.84
N VAL A 110 9.73 5.07 16.12
CA VAL A 110 9.37 3.80 16.75
C VAL A 110 7.99 3.97 17.37
N VAL A 111 7.08 3.06 17.04
CA VAL A 111 5.71 3.03 17.60
C VAL A 111 5.41 1.64 18.13
N ILE A 112 4.70 1.60 19.26
CA ILE A 112 4.09 0.39 19.80
C ILE A 112 2.59 0.60 19.80
N GLU A 113 1.86 -0.34 19.21
CA GLU A 113 0.42 -0.28 19.01
C GLU A 113 -0.25 -1.50 19.66
N GLN A 114 -1.40 -1.28 20.29
CA GLN A 114 -2.31 -2.37 20.64
C GLN A 114 -3.36 -2.52 19.55
N VAL A 115 -3.59 -3.75 19.12
CA VAL A 115 -4.63 -4.12 18.15
C VAL A 115 -5.70 -4.96 18.84
N VAL A 116 -6.96 -4.64 18.56
CA VAL A 116 -8.11 -5.46 18.90
C VAL A 116 -9.01 -5.58 17.67
N VAL A 117 -9.22 -6.79 17.16
CA VAL A 117 -10.16 -7.07 16.08
C VAL A 117 -11.22 -8.01 16.62
N THR A 118 -12.48 -7.61 16.52
CA THR A 118 -13.63 -8.41 16.97
C THR A 118 -14.39 -8.88 15.76
N ARG A 119 -14.69 -10.19 15.69
CA ARG A 119 -15.61 -10.68 14.67
C ARG A 119 -17.05 -10.46 15.14
N PRO A 120 -17.85 -9.64 14.42
CA PRO A 120 -19.24 -9.42 14.78
C PRO A 120 -20.06 -10.72 14.64
N ALA A 121 -20.92 -11.00 15.61
CA ALA A 121 -21.62 -12.28 15.74
C ALA A 121 -22.51 -12.63 14.53
N ALA A 122 -23.00 -11.62 13.81
CA ALA A 122 -23.88 -11.77 12.65
C ALA A 122 -23.12 -11.96 11.31
N SER A 123 -21.80 -12.13 11.30
CA SER A 123 -21.03 -12.33 10.06
C SER A 123 -21.01 -13.80 9.63
N GLU A 124 -21.34 -14.09 8.36
CA GLU A 124 -21.15 -15.44 7.81
C GLU A 124 -19.65 -15.81 7.81
N PRO A 125 -19.29 -17.08 8.09
CA PRO A 125 -17.92 -17.55 8.00
C PRO A 125 -17.47 -17.55 6.55
N ARG A 126 -16.82 -16.47 6.12
CA ARG A 126 -16.37 -16.34 4.73
C ARG A 126 -14.87 -16.17 4.52
N SER A 127 -14.06 -15.92 5.56
CA SER A 127 -12.60 -15.92 5.39
C SER A 127 -11.79 -15.78 6.67
N THR A 128 -12.34 -15.18 7.73
CA THR A 128 -11.59 -14.98 8.98
C THR A 128 -11.69 -16.23 9.85
N GLU A 129 -10.54 -16.73 10.32
CA GLU A 129 -10.42 -17.88 11.23
C GLU A 129 -11.11 -17.66 12.60
N LEU A 130 -11.63 -16.46 12.86
CA LEU A 130 -12.31 -16.13 14.11
C LEU A 130 -13.71 -16.70 14.14
N ALA A 131 -14.14 -17.34 15.22
CA ALA A 131 -15.55 -17.65 15.46
C ALA A 131 -16.32 -16.39 15.91
N ALA A 132 -17.66 -16.47 15.93
CA ALA A 132 -18.52 -15.39 16.39
C ALA A 132 -18.19 -15.00 17.84
N GLY A 133 -17.93 -13.73 18.10
CA GLY A 133 -17.58 -13.21 19.43
C GLY A 133 -16.12 -13.41 19.85
N GLU A 134 -15.31 -14.14 19.07
CA GLU A 134 -13.87 -14.18 19.28
C GLU A 134 -13.22 -12.83 18.92
N GLN A 135 -12.08 -12.57 19.56
CA GLN A 135 -11.28 -11.38 19.33
C GLN A 135 -9.84 -11.75 19.03
N LEU A 136 -9.21 -11.07 18.07
CA LEU A 136 -7.75 -10.99 18.02
C LEU A 136 -7.32 -9.83 18.88
N ARG A 137 -6.35 -10.06 19.76
CA ARG A 137 -5.66 -9.00 20.49
C ARG A 137 -4.17 -9.18 20.34
N GLY A 138 -3.45 -8.07 20.24
CA GLY A 138 -2.01 -8.14 20.05
C GLY A 138 -1.32 -6.81 20.26
N GLU A 139 0.00 -6.90 20.17
CA GLU A 139 0.89 -5.76 20.13
C GLU A 139 1.64 -5.75 18.80
N ILE A 140 1.75 -4.57 18.19
CA ILE A 140 2.54 -4.34 16.98
C ILE A 140 3.60 -3.30 17.31
N LYS A 141 4.87 -3.66 17.14
CA LYS A 141 5.99 -2.72 17.20
C LYS A 141 6.46 -2.41 15.79
N ARG A 142 6.53 -1.12 15.43
CA ARG A 142 7.09 -0.68 14.16
C ARG A 142 8.32 0.17 14.42
N SER A 143 9.38 -0.10 13.67
CA SER A 143 10.60 0.69 13.64
C SER A 143 10.82 1.12 12.20
N TYR A 144 10.96 2.41 11.94
CA TYR A 144 11.12 2.96 10.59
C TYR A 144 12.27 3.95 10.59
N ALA A 145 13.23 3.76 9.69
CA ALA A 145 14.30 4.71 9.43
C ALA A 145 14.19 5.35 8.04
N ASP A 146 13.79 4.59 7.02
CA ASP A 146 13.57 5.07 5.66
C ASP A 146 12.75 4.03 4.85
N PRO A 147 12.36 4.30 3.58
CA PRO A 147 11.59 3.35 2.77
C PRO A 147 12.25 1.98 2.58
N THR A 148 13.56 1.88 2.76
CA THR A 148 14.36 0.67 2.59
C THR A 148 14.76 -0.01 3.90
N HIS A 149 14.69 0.70 5.03
CA HIS A 149 15.01 0.19 6.36
C HIS A 149 13.84 0.37 7.32
N TRP A 150 13.09 -0.70 7.51
CA TRP A 150 11.97 -0.74 8.45
C TRP A 150 11.72 -2.15 8.97
N GLN A 151 11.05 -2.26 10.11
CA GLN A 151 10.66 -3.52 10.72
C GLN A 151 9.29 -3.40 11.37
N VAL A 152 8.45 -4.42 11.20
CA VAL A 152 7.19 -4.60 11.90
C VAL A 152 7.24 -5.94 12.62
N GLN A 153 7.01 -5.93 13.93
CA GLN A 153 6.91 -7.13 14.76
C GLN A 153 5.50 -7.16 15.36
N ALA A 154 4.72 -8.18 15.04
CA ALA A 154 3.40 -8.38 15.60
C ALA A 154 3.41 -9.61 16.52
N THR A 155 2.77 -9.51 17.68
CA THR A 155 2.43 -10.67 18.52
C THR A 155 0.93 -10.64 18.75
N ILE A 156 0.22 -11.63 18.21
CA ILE A 156 -1.24 -11.68 18.20
C ILE A 156 -1.71 -12.99 18.83
N ALA A 157 -2.82 -12.92 19.57
CA ALA A 157 -3.51 -14.09 20.07
C ALA A 157 -5.03 -13.95 19.91
N THR A 158 -5.71 -15.10 19.76
CA THR A 158 -7.17 -15.18 19.76
C THR A 158 -7.69 -15.35 21.18
N PHE A 159 -8.79 -14.65 21.48
CA PHE A 159 -9.52 -14.70 22.74
C PHE A 159 -10.97 -15.07 22.47
N ASP A 160 -11.57 -15.86 23.36
CA ASP A 160 -12.99 -16.16 23.34
C ASP A 160 -13.84 -14.95 23.77
N SER A 161 -15.17 -15.09 23.70
CA SER A 161 -16.11 -14.03 24.11
C SER A 161 -16.06 -13.71 25.61
N ALA A 162 -15.50 -14.60 26.44
CA ALA A 162 -15.28 -14.37 27.87
C ALA A 162 -13.93 -13.68 28.15
N GLY A 163 -13.10 -13.47 27.14
CA GLY A 163 -11.79 -12.84 27.24
C GLY A 163 -10.67 -13.80 27.64
N ASN A 164 -10.88 -15.12 27.58
CA ASN A 164 -9.81 -16.09 27.79
C ASN A 164 -9.04 -16.30 26.49
N GLN A 165 -7.71 -16.35 26.58
CA GLN A 165 -6.88 -16.68 25.43
C GLN A 165 -7.10 -18.13 25.01
N LEU A 166 -7.34 -18.37 23.72
CA LEU A 166 -7.52 -19.72 23.18
C LEU A 166 -6.16 -20.42 23.04
N PRO A 167 -5.97 -21.62 23.63
CA PRO A 167 -4.70 -22.35 23.55
C PRO A 167 -4.30 -22.64 22.10
N GLY A 168 -3.01 -22.45 21.79
CA GLY A 168 -2.47 -22.70 20.45
C GLY A 168 -2.88 -21.69 19.38
N ARG A 169 -3.65 -20.65 19.72
CA ARG A 169 -4.10 -19.61 18.78
C ARG A 169 -3.37 -18.29 19.02
N SER A 170 -2.04 -18.38 19.14
CA SER A 170 -1.17 -17.21 19.21
C SER A 170 -0.02 -17.36 18.26
N TRP A 171 0.36 -16.29 17.61
CA TRP A 171 1.45 -16.28 16.66
C TRP A 171 2.21 -14.96 16.72
N LYS A 172 3.40 -14.99 16.12
CA LYS A 172 4.27 -13.84 15.95
C LYS A 172 4.60 -13.73 14.48
N ASP A 173 4.42 -12.53 13.96
CA ASP A 173 4.84 -12.20 12.61
C ASP A 173 5.95 -11.15 12.67
N THR A 174 6.94 -11.28 11.81
CA THR A 174 8.01 -10.28 11.67
C THR A 174 8.21 -9.96 10.21
N TRP A 175 8.08 -8.70 9.86
CA TRP A 175 8.46 -8.16 8.57
C TRP A 175 9.65 -7.24 8.75
N ALA A 176 10.67 -7.37 7.91
CA ALA A 176 11.86 -6.53 7.97
C ALA A 176 12.38 -6.24 6.57
N ALA A 177 12.58 -4.97 6.28
CA ALA A 177 13.32 -4.50 5.12
C ALA A 177 14.72 -4.07 5.59
N ASP A 178 15.75 -4.69 5.02
CA ASP A 178 17.16 -4.51 5.43
C ASP A 178 17.98 -3.60 4.49
N GLY A 179 17.30 -2.90 3.59
CA GLY A 179 17.90 -2.10 2.53
C GLY A 179 17.90 -2.78 1.16
N THR A 180 17.88 -4.12 1.12
CA THR A 180 17.99 -4.90 -0.13
C THR A 180 16.86 -5.92 -0.27
N ASP A 181 16.55 -6.62 0.80
CA ASP A 181 15.59 -7.70 0.82
C ASP A 181 14.46 -7.39 1.81
N LEU A 182 13.27 -7.91 1.50
CA LEU A 182 12.13 -7.95 2.40
C LEU A 182 11.99 -9.37 2.96
N TRP A 183 12.10 -9.46 4.28
CA TRP A 183 11.93 -10.69 5.05
C TRP A 183 10.55 -10.71 5.68
N HIS A 184 9.91 -11.87 5.67
CA HIS A 184 8.67 -12.14 6.40
C HIS A 184 8.80 -13.48 7.12
N TYR A 185 8.65 -13.47 8.44
CA TYR A 185 8.59 -14.67 9.27
C TYR A 185 7.21 -14.82 9.88
N ASP A 186 6.59 -15.98 9.64
CA ASP A 186 5.32 -16.43 10.22
C ASP A 186 5.63 -17.55 11.23
N SER A 187 5.47 -17.25 12.52
CA SER A 187 5.78 -18.23 13.57
C SER A 187 4.72 -19.33 13.69
N ALA A 188 3.52 -19.15 13.15
CA ALA A 188 2.49 -20.21 13.19
C ALA A 188 2.85 -21.34 12.23
N ARG A 189 3.47 -21.00 11.10
CA ARG A 189 3.96 -21.96 10.10
C ARG A 189 5.44 -22.32 10.25
N ASN A 190 6.17 -21.58 11.08
CA ASN A 190 7.62 -21.63 11.16
C ASN A 190 8.26 -21.47 9.77
N GLU A 191 7.79 -20.47 9.01
CA GLU A 191 8.20 -20.22 7.63
C GLU A 191 8.79 -18.81 7.52
N VAL A 192 9.90 -18.69 6.79
CA VAL A 192 10.50 -17.42 6.40
C VAL A 192 10.38 -17.27 4.90
N ALA A 193 9.69 -16.24 4.43
CA ALA A 193 9.78 -15.79 3.06
C ALA A 193 10.79 -14.64 2.93
N VAL A 194 11.60 -14.67 1.88
CA VAL A 194 12.50 -13.56 1.52
C VAL A 194 12.29 -13.21 0.05
N GLN A 195 12.15 -11.92 -0.25
CA GLN A 195 12.03 -11.40 -1.61
C GLN A 195 12.88 -10.15 -1.76
N HIS A 196 13.10 -9.72 -3.01
CA HIS A 196 13.84 -8.47 -3.21
C HIS A 196 12.96 -7.30 -2.80
N LEU A 197 13.56 -6.29 -2.17
CA LEU A 197 12.85 -5.07 -1.86
C LEU A 197 12.85 -4.18 -3.10
N ASP A 198 11.68 -3.95 -3.70
CA ASP A 198 11.52 -2.88 -4.69
C ASP A 198 11.25 -1.56 -3.96
N PRO A 199 12.22 -0.62 -3.86
CA PRO A 199 12.02 0.66 -3.20
C PRO A 199 11.05 1.58 -3.95
N ARG A 200 10.73 1.27 -5.22
CA ARG A 200 9.76 1.99 -6.05
C ARG A 200 8.42 1.29 -6.13
N GLY A 201 8.38 0.01 -5.75
CA GLY A 201 7.14 -0.73 -5.58
C GLY A 201 6.27 0.09 -4.64
N SER A 202 5.05 0.43 -5.07
CA SER A 202 4.14 1.11 -4.18
C SER A 202 4.04 0.27 -2.92
N PHE A 203 4.08 0.91 -1.74
CA PHE A 203 3.80 0.24 -0.46
C PHE A 203 2.48 -0.56 -0.48
N GLU A 204 1.65 -0.39 -1.53
CA GLU A 204 0.50 -1.21 -1.89
C GLU A 204 0.82 -2.69 -2.15
N SER A 205 1.99 -3.06 -2.69
CA SER A 205 2.37 -4.47 -2.87
C SER A 205 2.75 -5.15 -1.55
N ILE A 206 3.09 -4.34 -0.53
CA ILE A 206 3.37 -4.76 0.83
C ILE A 206 2.11 -4.58 1.70
N GLY A 207 0.94 -4.93 1.15
CA GLY A 207 -0.39 -4.71 1.75
C GLY A 207 -0.41 -4.86 3.28
N GLU A 208 -1.19 -4.04 3.98
CA GLU A 208 -1.30 -3.99 5.45
C GLU A 208 -0.01 -3.64 6.25
N LEU A 209 1.17 -3.71 5.62
CA LEU A 209 2.49 -3.55 6.25
C LEU A 209 3.10 -2.18 6.00
N SER A 210 2.29 -1.20 5.59
CA SER A 210 2.68 0.21 5.65
C SER A 210 3.34 0.47 7.00
N PRO A 211 4.53 1.10 7.06
CA PRO A 211 5.20 1.39 8.32
C PRO A 211 4.36 2.28 9.25
N PHE A 212 3.24 2.83 8.76
CA PHE A 212 2.27 3.64 9.50
C PHE A 212 0.99 2.89 9.96
N GLY A 213 0.81 1.60 9.63
CA GLY A 213 -0.40 0.76 9.96
C GLY A 213 -1.71 1.25 9.30
N GLN A 214 -2.85 0.53 9.14
CA GLN A 214 -3.31 -0.88 9.25
C GLN A 214 -3.92 -1.33 7.89
N GLY A 215 -4.03 -2.65 7.63
CA GLY A 215 -4.98 -3.24 6.65
C GLY A 215 -6.29 -3.72 7.31
N ALA A 216 -7.41 -4.03 6.63
CA ALA A 216 -7.61 -4.60 5.28
C ALA A 216 -8.35 -3.71 4.24
N VAL A 217 -8.52 -2.43 4.56
CA VAL A 217 -8.84 -1.34 3.61
C VAL A 217 -8.02 -0.18 4.11
N THR A 218 -6.86 0.05 3.50
CA THR A 218 -5.72 0.66 4.19
C THR A 218 -6.09 2.03 4.74
N LEU A 219 -5.54 2.39 5.89
CA LEU A 219 -5.75 3.73 6.42
C LEU A 219 -5.34 4.79 5.39
N SER A 220 -4.28 4.51 4.60
CA SER A 220 -3.90 5.27 3.41
C SER A 220 -5.06 5.40 2.43
N ASP A 221 -5.70 4.30 2.01
CA ASP A 221 -6.86 4.33 1.12
C ASP A 221 -7.98 5.21 1.68
N VAL A 222 -8.26 5.12 2.99
CA VAL A 222 -9.29 5.97 3.62
C VAL A 222 -8.92 7.43 3.60
N LEU A 223 -7.66 7.76 3.90
CA LEU A 223 -7.18 9.14 3.90
C LEU A 223 -7.16 9.72 2.48
N GLU A 224 -6.65 8.97 1.50
CA GLU A 224 -6.64 9.37 0.08
C GLU A 224 -8.04 9.53 -0.50
N ASN A 225 -8.97 8.68 -0.07
CA ASN A 225 -10.35 8.71 -0.54
C ASN A 225 -11.30 9.48 0.38
N ALA A 226 -10.79 10.15 1.40
CA ALA A 226 -11.60 10.79 2.45
C ALA A 226 -12.65 11.75 1.88
N GLY A 227 -12.23 12.72 1.07
CA GLY A 227 -13.18 13.68 0.46
C GLY A 227 -14.20 13.04 -0.47
N ARG A 228 -13.81 11.94 -1.14
CA ARG A 228 -14.65 11.23 -2.10
C ARG A 228 -15.67 10.32 -1.42
N LEU A 229 -15.23 9.54 -0.45
CA LEU A 229 -16.00 8.45 0.16
C LEU A 229 -16.55 8.79 1.55
N TYR A 230 -16.09 9.85 2.20
CA TYR A 230 -16.45 10.19 3.58
C TYR A 230 -16.87 11.66 3.72
N THR A 231 -17.38 12.01 4.90
CA THR A 231 -17.74 13.37 5.27
C THR A 231 -17.16 13.64 6.66
N PRO A 232 -15.84 13.92 6.76
CA PRO A 232 -15.14 14.00 8.03
C PRO A 232 -15.70 15.13 8.90
N LYS A 233 -15.78 14.89 10.21
CA LYS A 233 -16.22 15.86 11.21
C LYS A 233 -15.24 15.87 12.38
N LEU A 234 -14.80 17.07 12.75
CA LEU A 234 -13.98 17.27 13.95
C LEU A 234 -14.90 17.16 15.17
N GLN A 235 -14.73 16.11 15.96
CA GLN A 235 -15.53 15.86 17.16
C GLN A 235 -14.92 16.50 18.41
N GLY A 236 -13.60 16.66 18.42
CA GLY A 236 -12.90 17.22 19.56
C GLY A 236 -11.42 16.94 19.52
N GLU A 237 -10.83 16.88 20.70
CA GLU A 237 -9.39 16.69 20.89
C GLU A 237 -9.18 15.75 22.07
N GLU A 238 -8.20 14.86 21.96
CA GLU A 238 -7.86 13.89 22.99
C GLU A 238 -6.34 13.72 23.09
N THR A 239 -5.87 13.02 24.12
CA THR A 239 -4.45 12.67 24.27
C THR A 239 -4.26 11.16 24.07
N ILE A 240 -3.41 10.77 23.11
CA ILE A 240 -3.05 9.38 22.84
C ILE A 240 -1.53 9.24 22.98
N ALA A 241 -1.06 8.25 23.77
CA ALA A 241 0.37 8.05 24.06
C ALA A 241 1.10 9.35 24.50
N GLY A 242 0.42 10.20 25.29
CA GLY A 242 0.97 11.47 25.77
C GLY A 242 1.00 12.59 24.73
N ARG A 243 0.41 12.40 23.55
CA ARG A 243 0.39 13.38 22.45
C ARG A 243 -1.00 13.93 22.20
N ALA A 244 -1.10 15.23 21.96
CA ALA A 244 -2.36 15.87 21.62
C ALA A 244 -2.80 15.47 20.21
N THR A 245 -4.07 15.08 20.09
CA THR A 245 -4.67 14.60 18.84
C THR A 245 -5.96 15.34 18.53
N TYR A 246 -6.29 15.46 17.24
CA TYR A 246 -7.62 15.75 16.74
C TYR A 246 -8.44 14.46 16.69
N VAL A 247 -9.69 14.49 17.15
CA VAL A 247 -10.63 13.37 16.98
C VAL A 247 -11.51 13.65 15.78
N VAL A 248 -11.33 12.90 14.70
CA VAL A 248 -12.04 13.04 13.44
C VAL A 248 -12.94 11.83 13.20
N ASP A 249 -14.25 12.06 13.18
CA ASP A 249 -15.22 11.05 12.75
C ASP A 249 -15.42 11.16 11.25
N MET A 250 -15.03 10.12 10.53
CA MET A 250 -15.16 10.02 9.08
C MET A 250 -16.62 9.78 8.66
N GLY A 251 -17.48 9.36 9.58
CA GLY A 251 -18.80 8.82 9.31
C GLY A 251 -18.73 7.47 8.60
N ALA A 252 -19.91 6.91 8.27
CA ALA A 252 -19.98 5.75 7.39
C ALA A 252 -19.58 6.13 5.96
N PRO A 253 -18.92 5.23 5.20
CA PRO A 253 -18.61 5.49 3.80
C PRO A 253 -19.89 5.75 3.00
N LYS A 254 -19.85 6.73 2.09
CA LYS A 254 -20.94 7.10 1.16
C LYS A 254 -21.38 5.93 0.28
N ARG A 255 -20.49 4.96 0.04
CA ARG A 255 -20.76 3.72 -0.69
C ARG A 255 -20.48 2.55 0.23
N LYS A 256 -21.50 1.74 0.50
CA LYS A 256 -21.34 0.52 1.30
C LYS A 256 -20.73 -0.59 0.43
N SER A 257 -19.83 -1.36 1.02
CA SER A 257 -19.32 -2.58 0.40
C SER A 257 -20.42 -3.63 0.36
N ALA A 258 -20.71 -4.17 -0.82
CA ALA A 258 -21.61 -5.31 -0.96
C ALA A 258 -20.95 -6.62 -0.49
N ALA A 259 -19.62 -6.71 -0.56
CA ALA A 259 -18.86 -7.89 -0.18
C ALA A 259 -18.63 -7.97 1.33
N LEU A 260 -18.44 -6.82 1.99
CA LEU A 260 -18.15 -6.69 3.43
C LEU A 260 -19.02 -5.59 4.05
N PRO A 261 -20.35 -5.77 4.09
CA PRO A 261 -21.27 -4.77 4.63
C PRO A 261 -20.97 -4.42 6.11
N GLU A 262 -20.46 -5.38 6.89
CA GLU A 262 -20.03 -5.18 8.27
C GLU A 262 -18.88 -4.17 8.39
N LEU A 263 -17.95 -4.10 7.43
CA LEU A 263 -16.87 -3.12 7.44
C LEU A 263 -17.28 -1.74 6.88
N SER A 264 -18.56 -1.58 6.54
CA SER A 264 -19.12 -0.33 5.99
C SER A 264 -19.72 0.59 7.07
N GLY A 265 -19.36 0.40 8.35
CA GLY A 265 -19.72 1.31 9.43
C GLY A 265 -18.81 2.53 9.50
N ARG A 266 -19.04 3.39 10.51
CA ARG A 266 -18.24 4.61 10.67
C ARG A 266 -16.81 4.31 11.09
N ARG A 267 -15.91 5.27 10.83
CA ARG A 267 -14.51 5.26 11.30
C ARG A 267 -14.23 6.50 12.11
N VAL A 268 -13.50 6.36 13.21
CA VAL A 268 -13.00 7.50 14.01
C VAL A 268 -11.49 7.42 14.07
N LEU A 269 -10.82 8.55 13.80
CA LEU A 269 -9.37 8.68 13.74
C LEU A 269 -8.91 9.69 14.78
N TRP A 270 -7.81 9.39 15.47
CA TRP A 270 -7.10 10.31 16.36
C TRP A 270 -5.80 10.70 15.68
N ILE A 271 -5.74 11.93 15.17
CA ILE A 271 -4.66 12.43 14.34
C ILE A 271 -3.79 13.37 15.17
N ASP A 272 -2.51 13.05 15.31
CA ASP A 272 -1.52 13.85 16.04
C ASP A 272 -1.47 15.29 15.51
N LYS A 273 -1.54 16.28 16.42
CA LYS A 273 -1.61 17.68 16.00
C LYS A 273 -0.30 18.23 15.41
N GLU A 274 0.82 17.61 15.75
CA GLU A 274 2.15 18.07 15.31
C GLU A 274 2.55 17.42 13.99
N SER A 275 2.40 16.09 13.91
CA SER A 275 2.87 15.28 12.79
C SER A 275 1.78 14.85 11.83
N PHE A 276 0.51 14.97 12.19
CA PHE A 276 -0.64 14.44 11.44
C PHE A 276 -0.63 12.92 11.22
N LEU A 277 0.19 12.15 11.97
CA LEU A 277 0.05 10.70 12.01
C LEU A 277 -1.20 10.28 12.79
N VAL A 278 -1.82 9.18 12.37
CA VAL A 278 -2.95 8.58 13.08
C VAL A 278 -2.40 7.74 14.24
N LEU A 279 -2.70 8.12 15.47
CA LEU A 279 -2.27 7.43 16.68
C LEU A 279 -3.32 6.46 17.23
N LYS A 280 -4.57 6.60 16.78
CA LYS A 280 -5.64 5.64 17.07
C LYS A 280 -6.64 5.64 15.93
N ALA A 281 -7.13 4.45 15.59
CA ALA A 281 -8.22 4.26 14.64
C ALA A 281 -9.21 3.25 15.20
N VAL A 282 -10.50 3.56 15.07
CA VAL A 282 -11.59 2.64 15.41
C VAL A 282 -12.51 2.50 14.21
N GLN A 283 -12.71 1.26 13.75
CA GLN A 283 -13.74 0.88 12.78
C GLN A 283 -14.92 0.26 13.51
N TYR A 284 -16.11 0.71 13.15
CA TYR A 284 -17.38 0.21 13.69
C TYR A 284 -18.11 -0.67 12.67
N ASP A 285 -18.92 -1.62 13.14
CA ASP A 285 -19.77 -2.45 12.29
C ASP A 285 -20.86 -1.59 11.62
N GLY A 286 -21.11 -1.79 10.33
CA GLY A 286 -22.14 -1.08 9.59
C GLY A 286 -23.59 -1.40 9.99
N ARG A 287 -23.81 -2.39 10.87
CA ARG A 287 -25.13 -2.92 11.25
C ARG A 287 -25.56 -2.48 12.65
N ASP A 288 -24.66 -2.56 13.63
CA ASP A 288 -24.96 -2.31 15.04
C ASP A 288 -24.05 -1.26 15.71
N ASP A 289 -23.13 -0.64 14.95
CA ASP A 289 -22.15 0.34 15.44
C ASP A 289 -21.26 -0.20 16.58
N ALA A 290 -21.06 -1.52 16.67
CA ALA A 290 -20.07 -2.11 17.57
C ALA A 290 -18.64 -1.94 17.01
N ALA A 291 -17.64 -1.72 17.85
CA ALA A 291 -16.25 -1.64 17.38
C ALA A 291 -15.75 -3.02 16.90
N VAL A 292 -15.40 -3.11 15.62
CA VAL A 292 -14.89 -4.35 14.99
C VAL A 292 -13.38 -4.35 14.81
N SER A 293 -12.76 -3.17 14.78
CA SER A 293 -11.30 -3.05 14.81
C SER A 293 -10.90 -1.79 15.56
N THR A 294 -9.93 -1.92 16.45
CA THR A 294 -9.29 -0.81 17.17
C THR A 294 -7.78 -1.00 17.07
N VAL A 295 -7.07 0.03 16.63
CA VAL A 295 -5.64 0.16 16.83
C VAL A 295 -5.35 1.44 17.57
N GLN A 296 -4.48 1.36 18.56
CA GLN A 296 -4.09 2.49 19.38
C GLN A 296 -2.60 2.42 19.71
N SER A 297 -1.87 3.48 19.39
CA SER A 297 -0.51 3.68 19.85
C SER A 297 -0.47 3.79 21.37
N THR A 298 0.37 3.00 22.01
CA THR A 298 0.67 3.07 23.46
C THR A 298 1.97 3.80 23.73
N SER A 299 2.88 3.81 22.75
CA SER A 299 4.15 4.54 22.80
C SER A 299 4.53 5.04 21.42
N PHE A 300 5.12 6.24 21.34
CA PHE A 300 5.54 6.84 20.09
C PHE A 300 6.79 7.70 20.29
N ALA A 301 7.81 7.52 19.45
CA ALA A 301 9.00 8.37 19.43
C ALA A 301 9.39 8.73 17.99
N TYR A 302 9.48 10.04 17.70
CA TYR A 302 9.90 10.57 16.40
C TYR A 302 11.39 10.88 16.37
N ASN A 303 11.99 10.74 15.20
CA ASN A 303 13.34 11.21 14.89
C ASN A 303 14.41 10.69 15.86
N VAL A 304 14.17 9.52 16.44
CA VAL A 304 15.10 8.84 17.33
C VAL A 304 16.15 8.08 16.53
N PRO A 305 17.39 7.99 17.03
CA PRO A 305 18.37 7.07 16.45
C PRO A 305 17.86 5.63 16.63
N ILE A 306 17.83 4.87 15.53
CA ILE A 306 17.49 3.45 15.53
C ILE A 306 18.76 2.70 15.20
N ASP A 307 19.10 1.71 16.01
CA ASP A 307 20.24 0.82 15.75
C ASP A 307 20.00 0.10 14.41
N PRO A 308 20.90 0.19 13.41
CA PRO A 308 20.78 -0.52 12.15
C PRO A 308 20.58 -2.04 12.31
N ALA A 309 21.09 -2.63 13.39
CA ALA A 309 20.87 -4.04 13.70
C ALA A 309 19.39 -4.41 13.92
N THR A 310 18.52 -3.42 14.17
CA THR A 310 17.05 -3.60 14.26
C THR A 310 16.47 -4.12 12.95
N PHE A 311 17.04 -3.72 11.81
CA PHE A 311 16.53 -4.05 10.48
C PHE A 311 17.11 -5.35 9.92
N ALA A 312 18.21 -5.84 10.50
CA ALA A 312 18.76 -7.14 10.15
C ALA A 312 17.85 -8.25 10.68
N PHE A 313 17.33 -9.09 9.78
CA PHE A 313 16.54 -10.26 10.16
C PHE A 313 17.41 -11.53 10.17
N GLN A 314 17.31 -12.32 11.24
CA GLN A 314 17.91 -13.64 11.32
C GLN A 314 16.79 -14.67 11.43
N ALA A 315 16.65 -15.50 10.40
CA ALA A 315 15.72 -16.60 10.39
C ALA A 315 16.02 -17.59 11.54
N PRO A 316 15.00 -18.11 12.25
CA PRO A 316 15.18 -19.26 13.12
C PRO A 316 15.82 -20.43 12.37
N GLN A 317 16.72 -21.18 13.01
CA GLN A 317 17.52 -22.22 12.35
C GLN A 317 16.68 -23.36 11.75
N ASP A 318 15.51 -23.60 12.30
CA ASP A 318 14.56 -24.66 11.92
C ASP A 318 13.41 -24.16 11.06
N ALA A 319 13.37 -22.87 10.73
CA ALA A 319 12.32 -22.31 9.88
C ALA A 319 12.48 -22.74 8.42
N ALA A 320 11.36 -23.06 7.76
CA ALA A 320 11.34 -23.35 6.33
C ALA A 320 11.59 -22.05 5.54
N LEU A 321 12.65 -22.00 4.73
CA LEU A 321 12.99 -20.84 3.92
C LEU A 321 12.34 -20.91 2.52
N ARG A 322 11.49 -19.92 2.22
CA ARG A 322 10.91 -19.65 0.91
C ARG A 322 11.62 -18.45 0.27
N ASP A 323 12.67 -18.74 -0.49
CA ASP A 323 13.42 -17.70 -1.22
C ASP A 323 12.75 -17.36 -2.55
N LEU A 324 12.07 -16.21 -2.56
CA LEU A 324 11.35 -15.61 -3.68
C LEU A 324 12.17 -14.57 -4.44
N ARG A 325 13.42 -14.31 -4.04
CA ARG A 325 14.28 -13.38 -4.76
C ARG A 325 14.51 -13.87 -6.18
N PRO A 326 14.76 -12.95 -7.13
CA PRO A 326 15.10 -13.33 -8.48
C PRO A 326 16.30 -14.27 -8.52
N LYS A 327 16.21 -15.29 -9.36
CA LYS A 327 17.23 -16.30 -9.54
C LYS A 327 17.60 -16.34 -11.02
N PRO A 328 18.84 -16.74 -11.35
CA PRO A 328 19.25 -16.89 -12.74
C PRO A 328 18.27 -17.75 -13.52
N ALA A 329 18.09 -17.40 -14.79
CA ALA A 329 17.24 -18.16 -15.70
C ALA A 329 17.64 -19.64 -15.67
N PRO A 330 16.73 -20.58 -15.38
CA PRO A 330 17.06 -21.99 -15.52
C PRO A 330 17.37 -22.26 -16.99
N ASN A 331 18.42 -23.03 -17.25
CA ASN A 331 18.58 -23.62 -18.56
C ASN A 331 17.48 -24.69 -18.80
N THR A 332 17.36 -25.17 -20.04
CA THR A 332 16.30 -26.11 -20.43
C THR A 332 16.28 -27.39 -19.59
N ASP A 333 17.43 -27.90 -19.16
CA ASP A 333 17.51 -29.12 -18.35
C ASP A 333 17.12 -28.88 -16.89
N GLN A 334 17.56 -27.75 -16.33
CA GLN A 334 17.18 -27.30 -14.99
C GLN A 334 15.67 -27.05 -14.91
N PHE A 335 15.10 -26.36 -15.89
CA PHE A 335 13.67 -26.08 -15.95
C PHE A 335 12.86 -27.38 -15.99
N ARG A 336 13.24 -28.33 -16.85
CA ARG A 336 12.60 -29.65 -16.93
C ARG A 336 12.72 -30.44 -15.62
N ALA A 337 13.89 -30.47 -15.00
CA ALA A 337 14.09 -31.15 -13.72
C ALA A 337 13.20 -30.53 -12.61
N GLN A 338 13.01 -29.22 -12.62
CA GLN A 338 12.15 -28.52 -11.67
C GLN A 338 10.67 -28.83 -11.88
N LEU A 339 10.21 -28.93 -13.14
CA LEU A 339 8.85 -29.36 -13.43
C LEU A 339 8.58 -30.81 -13.01
N ALA A 340 9.55 -31.71 -13.21
CA ALA A 340 9.45 -33.09 -12.72
C ALA A 340 9.40 -33.16 -11.18
N ALA A 341 10.15 -32.29 -10.49
CA ALA A 341 10.06 -32.17 -9.03
C ALA A 341 8.69 -31.62 -8.59
N ALA A 342 8.14 -30.65 -9.32
CA ALA A 342 6.81 -30.09 -9.06
C ALA A 342 5.69 -31.13 -9.25
N GLU A 343 5.78 -31.96 -10.30
CA GLU A 343 4.84 -33.07 -10.54
C GLU A 343 4.71 -33.98 -9.32
N SER A 344 5.85 -34.36 -8.74
CA SER A 344 5.90 -35.24 -7.56
C SER A 344 5.23 -34.63 -6.33
N GLN A 345 5.23 -33.30 -6.22
CA GLN A 345 4.61 -32.59 -5.09
C GLN A 345 3.11 -32.35 -5.31
N LEU A 346 2.71 -32.03 -6.54
CA LEU A 346 1.36 -31.60 -6.88
C LEU A 346 0.43 -32.75 -7.24
N GLY A 347 0.99 -33.89 -7.64
CA GLY A 347 0.23 -35.06 -8.08
C GLY A 347 -0.54 -34.81 -9.37
N PHE A 348 0.03 -33.98 -10.26
CA PHE A 348 -0.40 -33.78 -11.64
C PHE A 348 0.81 -33.43 -12.50
N GLN A 349 0.76 -33.72 -13.80
CA GLN A 349 1.87 -33.47 -14.74
C GLN A 349 1.84 -32.03 -15.26
N PRO A 350 2.88 -31.19 -14.99
CA PRO A 350 2.92 -29.81 -15.46
C PRO A 350 2.91 -29.67 -16.98
N LEU A 351 2.26 -28.62 -17.47
CA LEU A 351 2.17 -28.27 -18.88
C LEU A 351 2.98 -27.00 -19.18
N ALA A 352 4.07 -27.14 -19.94
CA ALA A 352 4.81 -25.98 -20.43
C ALA A 352 4.56 -25.78 -21.94
N PRO A 353 4.55 -24.53 -22.43
CA PRO A 353 4.43 -24.23 -23.85
C PRO A 353 5.67 -24.72 -24.58
N ARG A 354 5.46 -25.47 -25.67
CA ARG A 354 6.54 -25.81 -26.61
C ARG A 354 6.98 -24.59 -27.40
N ASP A 355 6.03 -23.71 -27.73
CA ASP A 355 6.23 -22.55 -28.58
C ASP A 355 6.00 -21.27 -27.76
N LEU A 356 7.09 -20.62 -27.36
CA LEU A 356 7.06 -19.32 -26.69
C LEU A 356 7.21 -18.19 -27.71
N PRO A 357 6.51 -17.04 -27.53
CA PRO A 357 6.79 -15.83 -28.28
C PRO A 357 8.26 -15.42 -28.17
N ASP A 358 8.82 -14.89 -29.26
CA ASP A 358 10.22 -14.49 -29.33
C ASP A 358 10.62 -13.54 -28.20
N GLY A 359 11.78 -13.78 -27.62
CA GLY A 359 12.37 -12.91 -26.59
C GLY A 359 11.75 -13.09 -25.21
N LEU A 360 11.16 -14.25 -24.90
CA LEU A 360 10.82 -14.65 -23.54
C LEU A 360 11.72 -15.80 -23.05
N ALA A 361 12.09 -15.74 -21.79
CA ALA A 361 12.85 -16.76 -21.08
C ALA A 361 12.11 -17.18 -19.80
N PRO A 362 12.18 -18.47 -19.42
CA PRO A 362 11.52 -18.94 -18.20
C PRO A 362 12.20 -18.35 -16.95
N ARG A 363 11.40 -18.05 -15.93
CA ARG A 363 11.85 -18.02 -14.53
C ARG A 363 11.72 -19.41 -13.93
N LEU A 364 12.25 -19.56 -12.71
CA LEU A 364 12.06 -20.78 -11.95
C LEU A 364 10.57 -21.05 -11.67
N PRO A 365 10.07 -22.28 -11.90
CA PRO A 365 8.73 -22.66 -11.50
C PRO A 365 8.51 -22.44 -10.00
N ARG A 366 7.33 -21.92 -9.62
CA ARG A 366 6.96 -21.68 -8.22
C ARG A 366 5.72 -22.48 -7.85
N ILE A 367 5.75 -23.10 -6.68
CA ILE A 367 4.59 -23.81 -6.13
C ILE A 367 4.05 -23.00 -4.96
N GLU A 368 2.76 -22.71 -4.99
CA GLU A 368 2.03 -22.17 -3.86
C GLU A 368 1.43 -23.34 -3.06
N ALA A 369 2.13 -23.76 -2.01
CA ALA A 369 1.78 -24.96 -1.25
C ALA A 369 0.34 -24.94 -0.69
N ALA A 370 -0.17 -23.76 -0.29
CA ALA A 370 -1.51 -23.61 0.27
C ALA A 370 -2.64 -23.90 -0.75
N SER A 371 -2.42 -23.55 -2.02
CA SER A 371 -3.41 -23.71 -3.10
C SER A 371 -3.14 -24.93 -3.97
N GLY A 372 -1.95 -25.53 -3.87
CA GLY A 372 -1.49 -26.54 -4.83
C GLY A 372 -1.35 -25.96 -6.25
N LEU A 373 -1.09 -24.65 -6.35
CA LEU A 373 -0.96 -23.93 -7.61
C LEU A 373 0.49 -23.94 -8.07
N LEU A 374 0.74 -24.36 -9.30
CA LEU A 374 2.01 -24.15 -10.00
C LEU A 374 1.95 -22.85 -10.80
N VAL A 375 2.99 -22.04 -10.69
CA VAL A 375 3.15 -20.79 -11.43
C VAL A 375 4.42 -20.88 -12.28
N LEU A 376 4.24 -20.75 -13.60
CA LEU A 376 5.31 -20.62 -14.57
C LEU A 376 5.31 -19.20 -15.12
N GLU A 377 6.47 -18.57 -15.18
CA GLU A 377 6.61 -17.19 -15.64
C GLU A 377 7.62 -17.13 -16.76
N TYR A 378 7.29 -16.39 -17.81
CA TYR A 378 8.15 -16.18 -18.97
C TYR A 378 8.26 -14.69 -19.21
N VAL A 379 9.47 -14.14 -19.09
CA VAL A 379 9.73 -12.69 -19.14
C VAL A 379 10.85 -12.37 -20.12
N PRO A 380 11.06 -11.10 -20.54
CA PRO A 380 12.26 -10.72 -21.27
C PRO A 380 13.55 -11.18 -20.56
N PRO A 381 14.60 -11.61 -21.28
CA PRO A 381 15.83 -12.11 -20.67
C PRO A 381 16.48 -11.17 -19.64
N ASP A 382 16.40 -9.86 -19.87
CA ASP A 382 16.94 -8.85 -18.94
C ASP A 382 16.06 -8.64 -17.69
N GLU A 383 14.89 -9.25 -17.64
CA GLU A 383 13.96 -9.26 -16.51
C GLU A 383 13.93 -10.58 -15.73
N VAL A 384 14.59 -11.65 -16.20
CA VAL A 384 14.56 -12.95 -15.52
C VAL A 384 15.08 -12.86 -14.09
N GLU A 385 16.13 -12.07 -13.91
CA GLU A 385 16.77 -11.81 -12.61
C GLU A 385 16.27 -10.52 -11.94
N ARG A 386 15.16 -9.95 -12.41
CA ARG A 386 14.52 -8.80 -11.77
C ARG A 386 13.23 -9.23 -11.09
N ASP A 387 12.89 -8.59 -9.99
CA ASP A 387 11.60 -8.79 -9.32
C ASP A 387 10.51 -7.93 -9.97
N THR A 388 10.36 -8.05 -11.30
CA THR A 388 9.31 -7.36 -12.05
C THR A 388 8.05 -8.21 -12.07
N ILE A 389 6.90 -7.52 -12.02
CA ILE A 389 5.59 -8.16 -12.23
C ILE A 389 5.58 -8.77 -13.64
N PRO A 390 5.62 -10.10 -13.79
CA PRO A 390 5.86 -10.75 -15.09
C PRO A 390 4.76 -10.47 -16.12
N THR A 391 3.58 -10.07 -15.66
CA THR A 391 2.39 -9.93 -16.50
C THR A 391 2.47 -8.72 -17.43
N THR A 392 3.23 -7.68 -17.06
CA THR A 392 3.32 -6.43 -17.85
C THR A 392 4.21 -6.60 -19.09
N SER A 393 5.27 -7.40 -18.98
CA SER A 393 6.30 -7.58 -20.02
C SER A 393 6.34 -8.99 -20.63
N GLY A 394 5.67 -9.96 -20.00
CA GLY A 394 5.75 -11.38 -20.31
C GLY A 394 4.42 -12.14 -20.15
N ILE A 395 4.51 -13.41 -19.77
CA ILE A 395 3.39 -14.34 -19.62
C ILE A 395 3.46 -15.00 -18.25
N VAL A 396 2.30 -15.16 -17.61
CA VAL A 396 2.13 -16.01 -16.43
C VAL A 396 1.20 -17.16 -16.77
N ILE A 397 1.63 -18.38 -16.48
CA ILE A 397 0.86 -19.61 -16.59
C ILE A 397 0.63 -20.14 -15.18
N ARG A 398 -0.63 -20.41 -14.85
CA ARG A 398 -1.09 -20.91 -13.56
C ARG A 398 -1.77 -22.25 -13.76
N GLU A 399 -1.31 -23.28 -13.07
CA GLU A 399 -1.82 -24.65 -13.21
C GLU A 399 -2.25 -25.19 -11.85
N GLN A 400 -3.46 -25.73 -11.77
CA GLN A 400 -3.98 -26.41 -10.58
C GLN A 400 -4.99 -27.48 -10.98
N LYS A 401 -5.33 -28.38 -10.06
CA LYS A 401 -6.41 -29.35 -10.27
C LYS A 401 -7.73 -28.61 -10.51
N ALA A 402 -8.47 -29.07 -11.50
CA ALA A 402 -9.75 -28.49 -11.84
C ALA A 402 -10.84 -28.97 -10.87
N ASP A 403 -11.71 -28.04 -10.48
CA ASP A 403 -13.03 -28.33 -9.93
C ASP A 403 -14.08 -27.47 -10.65
N ASP A 404 -15.34 -27.88 -10.56
CA ASP A 404 -16.44 -27.23 -11.29
C ASP A 404 -16.62 -25.76 -10.87
N ALA A 405 -16.41 -25.44 -9.59
CA ALA A 405 -16.59 -24.09 -9.06
C ALA A 405 -15.50 -23.15 -9.57
N LEU A 406 -14.25 -23.61 -9.60
CA LEU A 406 -13.11 -22.92 -10.16
C LEU A 406 -13.33 -22.64 -11.65
N VAL A 407 -13.65 -23.66 -12.44
CA VAL A 407 -13.90 -23.50 -13.88
C VAL A 407 -15.04 -22.51 -14.12
N ALA A 408 -16.19 -22.67 -13.44
CA ALA A 408 -17.33 -21.79 -13.61
C ALA A 408 -17.03 -20.33 -13.21
N THR A 409 -16.29 -20.13 -12.12
CA THR A 409 -15.94 -18.79 -11.62
C THR A 409 -15.01 -18.07 -12.59
N TRP A 410 -13.92 -18.72 -13.01
CA TRP A 410 -12.87 -18.07 -13.79
C TRP A 410 -13.25 -17.89 -15.27
N THR A 411 -14.03 -18.81 -15.84
CA THR A 411 -14.51 -18.72 -17.22
C THR A 411 -15.74 -17.84 -17.40
N LYS A 412 -16.32 -17.30 -16.31
CA LYS A 412 -17.46 -16.40 -16.37
C LYS A 412 -17.15 -15.19 -17.26
N GLY A 413 -17.97 -14.99 -18.30
CA GLY A 413 -17.83 -13.90 -19.26
C GLY A 413 -16.65 -14.05 -20.25
N ALA A 414 -15.99 -15.20 -20.29
CA ALA A 414 -15.02 -15.54 -21.33
C ALA A 414 -15.73 -16.22 -22.52
N GLU A 415 -15.22 -16.01 -23.72
CA GLU A 415 -15.73 -16.63 -24.95
C GLU A 415 -15.20 -18.06 -25.06
N ALA A 416 -16.06 -19.04 -25.33
CA ALA A 416 -15.60 -20.39 -25.62
C ALA A 416 -14.76 -20.39 -26.91
N THR A 417 -13.66 -21.13 -26.92
CA THR A 417 -12.73 -21.19 -28.05
C THR A 417 -12.15 -22.59 -28.21
N GLU A 418 -11.69 -22.91 -29.41
CA GLU A 418 -11.10 -24.20 -29.71
C GLU A 418 -9.61 -24.19 -29.34
N ILE A 419 -9.20 -25.14 -28.50
CA ILE A 419 -7.80 -25.42 -28.18
C ILE A 419 -7.59 -26.91 -28.42
N PRO A 420 -6.57 -27.33 -29.18
CA PRO A 420 -6.34 -28.74 -29.47
C PRO A 420 -6.30 -29.59 -28.19
N HIS A 421 -7.10 -30.67 -28.18
CA HIS A 421 -7.18 -31.63 -27.06
C HIS A 421 -7.63 -31.05 -25.70
N ALA A 422 -8.25 -29.87 -25.68
CA ALA A 422 -8.69 -29.22 -24.45
C ALA A 422 -10.01 -28.46 -24.65
N LYS A 423 -10.66 -28.11 -23.53
CA LYS A 423 -11.69 -27.08 -23.54
C LYS A 423 -11.03 -25.72 -23.31
N GLY A 424 -11.34 -24.75 -24.14
CA GLY A 424 -10.74 -23.42 -24.10
C GLY A 424 -11.76 -22.32 -23.85
N TRP A 425 -11.32 -21.28 -23.15
CA TRP A 425 -12.02 -19.99 -23.10
C TRP A 425 -11.03 -18.84 -23.23
N LEU A 426 -11.46 -17.74 -23.85
CA LEU A 426 -10.66 -16.55 -24.06
C LEU A 426 -11.36 -15.31 -23.49
N ARG A 427 -10.62 -14.54 -22.72
CA ARG A 427 -10.97 -13.17 -22.32
C ARG A 427 -9.98 -12.22 -22.97
N ARG A 428 -10.46 -11.30 -23.79
CA ARG A 428 -9.61 -10.45 -24.64
C ARG A 428 -8.85 -9.35 -23.90
N GLY A 429 -9.19 -9.09 -22.63
CA GLY A 429 -8.61 -7.99 -21.86
C GLY A 429 -8.98 -6.61 -22.43
N VAL A 430 -8.47 -5.57 -21.79
CA VAL A 430 -8.57 -4.17 -22.23
C VAL A 430 -7.17 -3.58 -22.09
N PRO A 431 -6.54 -3.11 -23.18
CA PRO A 431 -5.17 -2.59 -23.14
C PRO A 431 -4.95 -1.60 -21.99
N GLY A 432 -3.94 -1.87 -21.15
CA GLY A 432 -3.59 -1.04 -19.99
C GLY A 432 -4.56 -1.11 -18.80
N GLN A 433 -5.64 -1.89 -18.86
CA GLN A 433 -6.59 -2.04 -17.75
C GLN A 433 -6.72 -3.49 -17.28
N THR A 434 -6.92 -4.43 -18.19
CA THR A 434 -7.07 -5.86 -17.87
C THR A 434 -6.27 -6.71 -18.83
N ALA A 435 -5.57 -7.71 -18.30
CA ALA A 435 -4.80 -8.65 -19.09
C ALA A 435 -5.72 -9.46 -20.02
N ALA A 436 -5.22 -9.79 -21.21
CA ALA A 436 -5.81 -10.87 -21.99
C ALA A 436 -5.54 -12.19 -21.24
N THR A 437 -6.49 -13.13 -21.30
CA THR A 437 -6.42 -14.39 -20.55
C THR A 437 -7.01 -15.54 -21.34
N ALA A 438 -6.25 -16.62 -21.50
CA ALA A 438 -6.74 -17.89 -21.99
C ALA A 438 -6.88 -18.87 -20.82
N TYR A 439 -8.01 -19.58 -20.78
CA TYR A 439 -8.29 -20.64 -19.82
C TYR A 439 -8.32 -21.98 -20.55
N VAL A 440 -7.64 -22.98 -20.02
CA VAL A 440 -7.55 -24.32 -20.60
C VAL A 440 -7.97 -25.34 -19.55
N LEU A 441 -8.91 -26.21 -19.90
CA LEU A 441 -9.25 -27.39 -19.09
C LEU A 441 -8.82 -28.64 -19.85
N ARG A 442 -7.79 -29.32 -19.34
CA ARG A 442 -7.17 -30.49 -19.96
C ARG A 442 -6.74 -31.48 -18.88
N ASP A 443 -7.08 -32.76 -19.07
CA ASP A 443 -6.63 -33.86 -18.20
C ASP A 443 -6.89 -33.64 -16.69
N GLY A 444 -8.02 -33.00 -16.36
CA GLY A 444 -8.39 -32.68 -14.97
C GLY A 444 -7.63 -31.49 -14.37
N MET A 445 -6.87 -30.75 -15.19
CA MET A 445 -6.17 -29.53 -14.79
C MET A 445 -6.83 -28.29 -15.38
N PHE A 446 -6.88 -27.24 -14.55
CA PHE A 446 -7.27 -25.91 -14.98
C PHE A 446 -6.02 -25.05 -15.11
N VAL A 447 -5.73 -24.63 -16.34
CA VAL A 447 -4.60 -23.76 -16.68
C VAL A 447 -5.13 -22.37 -17.03
N THR A 448 -4.50 -21.34 -16.46
CA THR A 448 -4.79 -19.93 -16.79
C THR A 448 -3.51 -19.28 -17.31
N ILE A 449 -3.56 -18.77 -18.55
CA ILE A 449 -2.46 -18.09 -19.21
C ILE A 449 -2.86 -16.64 -19.39
N PHE A 450 -2.09 -15.68 -18.89
CA PHE A 450 -2.43 -14.26 -19.03
C PHE A 450 -1.22 -13.37 -19.26
N SER A 451 -1.45 -12.27 -19.98
CA SER A 451 -0.45 -11.27 -20.35
C SER A 451 -1.11 -9.92 -20.62
N PHE A 452 -0.44 -8.82 -20.26
CA PHE A 452 -0.80 -7.47 -20.71
C PHE A 452 -0.12 -7.09 -22.02
N ARG A 453 0.92 -7.82 -22.42
CA ARG A 453 1.72 -7.56 -23.62
C ARG A 453 1.17 -8.30 -24.84
N LEU A 454 0.81 -9.58 -24.67
CA LEU A 454 0.38 -10.41 -25.79
C LEU A 454 -1.06 -10.16 -26.18
N THR A 455 -1.31 -10.24 -27.47
CA THR A 455 -2.66 -10.28 -28.02
C THR A 455 -3.40 -11.55 -27.59
N PRO A 456 -4.74 -11.53 -27.56
CA PRO A 456 -5.52 -12.74 -27.30
C PRO A 456 -5.18 -13.90 -28.25
N GLU A 457 -4.89 -13.61 -29.51
CA GLU A 457 -4.52 -14.60 -30.53
C GLU A 457 -3.14 -15.22 -30.26
N GLU A 458 -2.16 -14.45 -29.78
CA GLU A 458 -0.87 -14.97 -29.34
C GLU A 458 -1.01 -15.85 -28.10
N LEU A 459 -1.87 -15.46 -27.14
CA LEU A 459 -2.17 -16.31 -25.98
C LEU A 459 -2.80 -17.64 -26.38
N LEU A 460 -3.66 -17.66 -27.40
CA LEU A 460 -4.22 -18.91 -27.94
C LEU A 460 -3.14 -19.79 -28.58
N LYS A 461 -2.13 -19.22 -29.23
CA LYS A 461 -1.00 -19.98 -29.75
C LYS A 461 -0.20 -20.63 -28.62
N VAL A 462 0.09 -19.87 -27.56
CA VAL A 462 0.76 -20.40 -26.36
C VAL A 462 -0.07 -21.52 -25.73
N ALA A 463 -1.38 -21.29 -25.55
CA ALA A 463 -2.31 -22.27 -24.99
C ALA A 463 -2.39 -23.56 -25.82
N SER A 464 -2.37 -23.44 -27.15
CA SER A 464 -2.39 -24.58 -28.07
C SER A 464 -1.07 -25.35 -28.11
N SER A 465 0.03 -24.73 -27.66
CA SER A 465 1.36 -25.35 -27.59
C SER A 465 1.67 -26.00 -26.24
N LEU A 466 0.74 -25.97 -25.28
CA LEU A 466 0.93 -26.59 -23.97
C LEU A 466 1.11 -28.11 -24.12
N GLU A 467 2.26 -28.60 -23.66
CA GLU A 467 2.62 -30.01 -23.71
C GLU A 467 3.10 -30.50 -22.34
N PRO A 468 2.78 -31.76 -21.97
CA PRO A 468 3.34 -32.38 -20.79
C PRO A 468 4.86 -32.48 -20.90
N GLN A 469 5.55 -32.03 -19.87
CA GLN A 469 7.01 -32.08 -19.83
C GLN A 469 7.44 -33.48 -19.39
N THR A 470 7.53 -34.39 -20.35
CA THR A 470 8.00 -35.74 -20.09
C THR A 470 9.50 -35.73 -19.79
N ALA A 471 9.93 -36.47 -18.77
CA ALA A 471 11.33 -36.83 -18.62
C ALA A 471 11.74 -37.63 -19.87
N GLN A 472 12.80 -37.21 -20.56
CA GLN A 472 13.33 -37.97 -21.69
C GLN A 472 13.53 -39.43 -21.26
N PRO A 473 13.15 -40.43 -22.10
CA PRO A 473 13.53 -41.81 -21.83
C PRO A 473 15.06 -41.86 -21.69
N ARG A 474 15.52 -42.33 -20.53
CA ARG A 474 16.95 -42.48 -20.21
C ARG A 474 17.67 -43.40 -21.17
#